data_AF-A0A9Q4MF13-F1
#
_entry.id   AF-A0A9Q4MF13-F1
#
_cell.length_a   1.000
_cell.length_b   1.000
_cell.length_c   1.000
_cell.angle_alpha   90.00
_cell.angle_beta   90.00
_cell.angle_gamma   90.00
#
_symmetry.space_group_name_H-M   'P 1'
#
loop_
_entity.id
_entity.type
_entity.pdbx_description
1 polymer ?
#
loop_
_entity_poly.entity_id
_entity_poly.type
_entity_poly.pdbx_seq_one_letter_code
_entity_poly.pdbx_strand_id
1 'polypeptide(L)'
;MQHDRWLASQKQRFNDTYNAIWDDRNIALSPQAAARMQEVVNDAYRDLGTDGGKIVQNQFYRIFNDIVRAGHEGPISGRNYQTLVRDLAGVQPGTSTGHYVGRLRKELVKDAEQSLKTSNDPGDVAALELLKKTNQQYNNFKTLEKLLTRPAGARADITPAGLWSAVNARGPKATQEYRDLAKIGQTVLKDPIPDSGTPGRMLSMGLLGGGGVVTGGLIPTLATIA
;
A
#
# COMPACT_ATOMS: atom_id res chain seq x y z
N MET A 1 14.31 6.34 -17.80
CA MET A 1 15.43 5.37 -17.93
C MET A 1 16.26 5.21 -16.66
N GLN A 2 16.94 6.24 -16.11
CA GLN A 2 17.79 6.06 -14.90
C GLN A 2 16.96 5.85 -13.61
N HIS A 3 15.84 6.58 -13.44
CA HIS A 3 14.91 6.43 -12.31
C HIS A 3 14.21 5.06 -12.28
N ASP A 4 13.79 4.54 -13.44
CA ASP A 4 13.10 3.24 -13.53
C ASP A 4 14.02 2.08 -13.12
N ARG A 5 15.29 2.14 -13.52
CA ARG A 5 16.33 1.17 -13.10
C ARG A 5 16.59 1.24 -11.60
N TRP A 6 16.59 2.43 -11.01
CA TRP A 6 16.74 2.59 -9.57
C TRP A 6 15.53 2.05 -8.79
N LEU A 7 14.30 2.32 -9.25
CA LEU A 7 13.08 1.78 -8.63
C LEU A 7 13.04 0.25 -8.68
N ALA A 8 13.43 -0.33 -9.82
CA ALA A 8 13.56 -1.78 -9.96
C ALA A 8 14.63 -2.35 -9.01
N SER A 9 15.78 -1.69 -8.87
CA SER A 9 16.84 -2.15 -7.96
C SER A 9 16.44 -2.07 -6.49
N GLN A 10 15.68 -1.05 -6.09
CA GLN A 10 15.14 -0.98 -4.71
C GLN A 10 14.14 -2.11 -4.44
N LYS A 11 13.23 -2.39 -5.39
CA LYS A 11 12.30 -3.54 -5.27
C LYS A 11 13.05 -4.86 -5.13
N GLN A 12 14.11 -5.05 -5.92
CA GLN A 12 14.95 -6.23 -5.83
C GLN A 12 15.62 -6.33 -4.46
N ARG A 13 16.22 -5.25 -3.95
CA ARG A 13 16.84 -5.23 -2.62
C ARG A 13 15.86 -5.60 -1.50
N PHE A 14 14.62 -5.11 -1.56
CA PHE A 14 13.59 -5.50 -0.59
C PHE A 14 13.29 -7.00 -0.68
N ASN A 15 13.11 -7.52 -1.90
CA ASN A 15 12.88 -8.95 -2.11
C ASN A 15 14.05 -9.79 -1.56
N ASP A 16 15.28 -9.41 -1.85
CA ASP A 16 16.48 -10.11 -1.39
C ASP A 16 16.58 -10.09 0.15
N THR A 17 16.24 -8.95 0.78
CA THR A 17 16.22 -8.83 2.24
C THR A 17 15.13 -9.70 2.86
N TYR A 18 13.93 -9.73 2.29
CA TYR A 18 12.88 -10.64 2.74
C TYR A 18 13.30 -12.10 2.57
N ASN A 19 13.90 -12.47 1.43
CA ASN A 19 14.41 -13.83 1.25
C ASN A 19 15.45 -14.16 2.33
N ALA A 20 16.42 -13.29 2.60
CA ALA A 20 17.43 -13.51 3.64
C ALA A 20 16.82 -13.65 5.06
N ILE A 21 15.77 -12.90 5.37
CA ILE A 21 15.04 -13.06 6.65
C ILE A 21 14.47 -14.47 6.78
N TRP A 22 13.98 -15.07 5.70
CA TRP A 22 13.24 -16.33 5.78
C TRP A 22 14.04 -17.56 5.34
N ASP A 23 15.08 -17.43 4.52
CA ASP A 23 15.72 -18.54 3.78
C ASP A 23 16.23 -19.66 4.70
N ASP A 24 16.81 -19.31 5.85
CA ASP A 24 17.31 -20.28 6.85
C ASP A 24 16.25 -20.70 7.88
N ARG A 25 15.00 -20.29 7.67
CA ARG A 25 13.90 -20.52 8.59
C ARG A 25 12.92 -21.55 8.09
N ASN A 26 12.49 -22.33 9.04
CA ASN A 26 11.53 -23.39 8.91
C ASN A 26 10.16 -22.86 9.33
N ILE A 27 9.33 -22.54 8.34
CA ILE A 27 8.02 -21.93 8.57
C ILE A 27 6.95 -23.03 8.63
N ALA A 28 6.25 -23.08 9.76
CA ALA A 28 5.09 -23.93 9.97
C ALA A 28 3.82 -23.06 10.06
N LEU A 29 2.67 -23.65 9.74
CA LEU A 29 1.37 -23.01 9.94
C LEU A 29 0.82 -23.41 11.31
N SER A 30 0.64 -22.43 12.19
CA SER A 30 0.07 -22.71 13.52
C SER A 30 -1.41 -23.11 13.42
N PRO A 31 -1.93 -23.94 14.36
CA PRO A 31 -3.36 -24.27 14.41
C PRO A 31 -4.24 -23.02 14.52
N GLN A 32 -3.79 -22.00 15.25
CA GLN A 32 -4.53 -20.75 15.42
C GLN A 32 -4.58 -19.95 14.12
N ALA A 33 -3.51 -19.92 13.33
CA ALA A 33 -3.53 -19.29 12.01
C ALA A 33 -4.41 -20.06 11.02
N ALA A 34 -4.34 -21.39 11.02
CA ALA A 34 -5.22 -22.22 10.20
C ALA A 34 -6.71 -21.96 10.52
N ALA A 35 -7.06 -21.84 11.81
CA ALA A 35 -8.42 -21.48 12.22
C ALA A 35 -8.85 -20.10 11.72
N ARG A 36 -8.02 -19.07 11.87
CA ARG A 36 -8.30 -17.71 11.35
C ARG A 36 -8.41 -17.68 9.82
N MET A 37 -7.61 -18.48 9.12
CA MET A 37 -7.73 -18.62 7.67
C MET A 37 -9.03 -19.33 7.26
N GLN A 38 -9.46 -20.34 8.02
CA GLN A 38 -10.75 -20.99 7.78
C GLN A 38 -11.93 -20.01 8.00
N GLU A 39 -11.84 -19.11 8.98
CA GLU A 39 -12.82 -18.04 9.16
C GLU A 39 -12.89 -17.12 7.92
N VAL A 40 -11.74 -16.77 7.33
CA VAL A 40 -11.70 -16.00 6.06
C VAL A 40 -12.40 -16.74 4.92
N VAL A 41 -12.24 -18.07 4.84
CA VAL A 41 -12.95 -18.90 3.85
C VAL A 41 -14.45 -18.87 4.10
N ASN A 42 -14.88 -19.00 5.36
CA ASN A 42 -16.29 -18.97 5.73
C ASN A 42 -16.94 -17.60 5.41
N ASP A 43 -16.24 -16.50 5.71
CA ASP A 43 -16.68 -15.16 5.33
C ASP A 43 -16.81 -15.04 3.80
N ALA A 44 -15.85 -15.58 3.04
CA ALA A 44 -15.91 -15.55 1.58
C ALA A 44 -17.12 -16.32 1.03
N TYR A 45 -17.46 -17.48 1.60
CA TYR A 45 -18.67 -18.22 1.24
C TYR A 45 -19.95 -17.44 1.54
N ARG A 46 -20.00 -16.74 2.68
CA ARG A 46 -21.13 -15.91 3.06
C ARG A 46 -21.30 -14.71 2.13
N ASP A 47 -20.20 -14.04 1.81
CA ASP A 47 -20.23 -12.72 1.18
C ASP A 47 -20.15 -12.79 -0.36
N LEU A 48 -19.53 -13.84 -0.92
CA LEU A 48 -19.34 -14.03 -2.37
C LEU A 48 -20.15 -15.20 -2.95
N GLY A 49 -20.85 -15.95 -2.11
CA GLY A 49 -21.53 -17.18 -2.50
C GLY A 49 -20.56 -18.32 -2.81
N THR A 50 -21.11 -19.43 -3.34
CA THR A 50 -20.38 -20.69 -3.50
C THR A 50 -19.17 -20.59 -4.41
N ASP A 51 -19.27 -19.91 -5.56
CA ASP A 51 -18.18 -19.87 -6.54
C ASP A 51 -17.00 -19.03 -6.05
N GLY A 52 -17.28 -17.86 -5.46
CA GLY A 52 -16.25 -17.01 -4.84
C GLY A 52 -15.61 -17.68 -3.63
N GLY A 53 -16.43 -18.29 -2.76
CA GLY A 53 -15.95 -19.06 -1.60
C GLY A 53 -15.03 -20.22 -1.99
N LYS A 54 -15.37 -20.98 -3.04
CA LYS A 54 -14.52 -22.07 -3.57
C LYS A 54 -13.16 -21.57 -4.02
N ILE A 55 -13.06 -20.42 -4.68
CA ILE A 55 -11.76 -19.88 -5.12
C ILE A 55 -10.88 -19.59 -3.90
N VAL A 56 -11.43 -18.95 -2.87
CA VAL A 56 -10.70 -18.63 -1.63
C VAL A 56 -10.32 -19.90 -0.88
N GLN A 57 -11.24 -20.86 -0.79
CA GLN A 57 -10.99 -22.17 -0.19
C GLN A 57 -9.85 -22.93 -0.89
N ASN A 58 -9.82 -22.91 -2.23
CA ASN A 58 -8.74 -23.54 -2.99
C ASN A 58 -7.38 -22.91 -2.69
N GLN A 59 -7.32 -21.58 -2.46
CA GLN A 59 -6.08 -20.94 -2.02
C GLN A 59 -5.70 -21.33 -0.59
N PHE A 60 -6.67 -21.45 0.33
CA PHE A 60 -6.41 -21.95 1.67
C PHE A 60 -5.88 -23.39 1.66
N TYR A 61 -6.51 -24.29 0.89
CA TYR A 61 -6.01 -25.66 0.72
C TYR A 61 -4.64 -25.71 0.07
N ARG A 62 -4.34 -24.82 -0.88
CA ARG A 62 -2.98 -24.69 -1.41
C ARG A 62 -1.97 -24.33 -0.31
N ILE A 63 -2.25 -23.31 0.51
CA ILE A 63 -1.39 -22.92 1.64
C ILE A 63 -1.21 -24.10 2.59
N PHE A 64 -2.32 -24.72 3.00
CA PHE A 64 -2.30 -25.85 3.92
C PHE A 64 -1.50 -27.01 3.34
N ASN A 65 -1.75 -27.41 2.10
CA ASN A 65 -1.03 -28.52 1.46
C ASN A 65 0.44 -28.21 1.23
N ASP A 66 0.80 -27.01 0.78
CA ASP A 66 2.19 -26.63 0.55
C ASP A 66 2.97 -26.67 1.89
N ILE A 67 2.34 -26.29 3.00
CA ILE A 67 2.97 -26.28 4.34
C ILE A 67 2.92 -27.64 5.04
N VAL A 68 1.82 -28.37 4.94
CA VAL A 68 1.60 -29.67 5.62
C VAL A 68 2.21 -30.83 4.86
N ARG A 69 2.19 -30.81 3.52
CA ARG A 69 2.93 -31.80 2.73
C ARG A 69 4.42 -31.65 2.96
N ALA A 70 4.90 -30.41 3.03
CA ALA A 70 6.22 -30.14 3.55
C ALA A 70 6.32 -30.73 4.97
N GLY A 71 5.39 -30.49 5.90
CA GLY A 71 5.42 -31.08 7.24
C GLY A 71 5.66 -32.61 7.37
N HIS A 72 5.34 -33.42 6.36
CA HIS A 72 5.76 -34.83 6.29
C HIS A 72 7.25 -35.02 5.96
N GLU A 73 7.84 -34.07 5.24
CA GLU A 73 9.26 -33.87 4.88
C GLU A 73 9.99 -32.83 5.79
N GLY A 74 9.26 -32.12 6.66
CA GLY A 74 9.70 -30.95 7.45
C GLY A 74 9.06 -29.59 7.04
N PRO A 75 9.10 -28.55 7.90
CA PRO A 75 8.57 -27.20 7.60
C PRO A 75 9.04 -26.62 6.25
N ILE A 76 8.26 -25.70 5.64
CA ILE A 76 8.66 -25.11 4.35
C ILE A 76 9.86 -24.19 4.52
N SER A 77 10.78 -24.24 3.54
CA SER A 77 11.89 -23.30 3.44
C SER A 77 11.37 -21.87 3.23
N GLY A 78 12.13 -20.89 3.70
CA GLY A 78 11.81 -19.47 3.50
C GLY A 78 11.57 -19.06 2.05
N ARG A 79 12.32 -19.64 1.12
CA ARG A 79 12.17 -19.36 -0.31
C ARG A 79 10.82 -19.83 -0.85
N ASN A 80 10.37 -21.01 -0.43
CA ASN A 80 9.06 -21.54 -0.80
C ASN A 80 7.96 -20.70 -0.14
N TYR A 81 8.15 -20.32 1.12
CA TYR A 81 7.26 -19.41 1.84
C TYR A 81 7.11 -18.05 1.12
N GLN A 82 8.21 -17.42 0.72
CA GLN A 82 8.20 -16.14 0.01
C GLN A 82 7.52 -16.26 -1.36
N THR A 83 7.72 -17.38 -2.06
CA THR A 83 7.05 -17.66 -3.32
C THR A 83 5.54 -17.78 -3.12
N LEU A 84 5.09 -18.55 -2.12
CA LEU A 84 3.68 -18.69 -1.76
C LEU A 84 3.05 -17.32 -1.42
N VAL A 85 3.71 -16.53 -0.57
CA VAL A 85 3.24 -15.18 -0.20
C VAL A 85 3.11 -14.26 -1.42
N ARG A 86 4.01 -14.37 -2.40
CA ARG A 86 3.98 -13.61 -3.65
C ARG A 86 2.84 -14.06 -4.56
N ASP A 87 2.66 -15.36 -4.72
CA ASP A 87 1.61 -15.93 -5.55
C ASP A 87 0.24 -15.51 -5.06
N LEU A 88 0.00 -15.59 -3.74
CA LEU A 88 -1.24 -15.12 -3.12
C LEU A 88 -1.49 -13.62 -3.35
N ALA A 89 -0.43 -12.82 -3.49
CA ALA A 89 -0.55 -11.39 -3.81
C ALA A 89 -1.06 -11.14 -5.24
N GLY A 90 -0.79 -12.08 -6.16
CA GLY A 90 -1.16 -11.99 -7.57
C GLY A 90 -2.55 -12.53 -7.88
N VAL A 91 -3.23 -13.15 -6.92
CA VAL A 91 -4.56 -13.72 -7.15
C VAL A 91 -5.62 -12.62 -7.23
N GLN A 92 -6.09 -12.34 -8.45
CA GLN A 92 -7.20 -11.43 -8.78
C GLN A 92 -7.14 -10.08 -8.02
N PRO A 93 -6.03 -9.33 -8.12
CA PRO A 93 -5.87 -8.08 -7.39
C PRO A 93 -6.97 -7.08 -7.74
N GLY A 94 -7.56 -6.44 -6.73
CA GLY A 94 -8.62 -5.44 -6.91
C GLY A 94 -10.04 -5.99 -7.01
N THR A 95 -10.22 -7.31 -6.93
CA THR A 95 -11.55 -7.96 -6.88
C THR A 95 -11.96 -8.29 -5.44
N SER A 96 -13.24 -8.57 -5.22
CA SER A 96 -13.73 -9.06 -3.93
C SER A 96 -13.07 -10.39 -3.55
N THR A 97 -12.88 -11.31 -4.48
CA THR A 97 -12.13 -12.57 -4.25
C THR A 97 -10.69 -12.29 -3.83
N GLY A 98 -10.00 -11.39 -4.54
CA GLY A 98 -8.64 -10.96 -4.20
C GLY A 98 -8.54 -10.30 -2.82
N HIS A 99 -9.62 -9.67 -2.33
CA HIS A 99 -9.67 -9.16 -0.97
C HIS A 99 -9.56 -10.29 0.07
N TYR A 100 -10.33 -11.38 -0.06
CA TYR A 100 -10.27 -12.52 0.87
C TYR A 100 -8.96 -13.31 0.73
N VAL A 101 -8.46 -13.51 -0.49
CA VAL A 101 -7.12 -14.13 -0.67
C VAL A 101 -6.04 -13.25 -0.05
N GLY A 102 -6.18 -11.93 -0.15
CA GLY A 102 -5.34 -10.97 0.56
C GLY A 102 -5.43 -11.09 2.09
N ARG A 103 -6.59 -11.46 2.65
CA ARG A 103 -6.75 -11.77 4.08
C ARG A 103 -6.05 -13.08 4.45
N LEU A 104 -6.17 -14.15 3.65
CA LEU A 104 -5.42 -15.40 3.86
C LEU A 104 -3.91 -15.14 3.91
N ARG A 105 -3.40 -14.39 2.92
CA ARG A 105 -1.99 -14.00 2.87
C ARG A 105 -1.56 -13.23 4.13
N LYS A 106 -2.39 -12.31 4.62
CA LYS A 106 -2.09 -11.55 5.84
C LYS A 106 -2.00 -12.45 7.07
N GLU A 107 -2.90 -13.41 7.22
CA GLU A 107 -2.84 -14.36 8.33
C GLU A 107 -1.59 -15.24 8.25
N LEU A 108 -1.18 -15.65 7.04
CA LEU A 108 0.05 -16.43 6.83
C LEU A 108 1.29 -15.62 7.24
N VAL A 109 1.37 -14.36 6.81
CA VAL A 109 2.48 -13.47 7.16
C VAL A 109 2.51 -13.16 8.65
N LYS A 110 1.33 -12.92 9.24
CA LYS A 110 1.20 -12.65 10.67
C LYS A 110 1.65 -13.85 11.52
N ASP A 111 1.35 -15.07 11.08
CA ASP A 111 1.77 -16.28 11.77
C ASP A 111 3.29 -16.46 11.76
N ALA A 112 3.92 -16.28 10.60
CA ALA A 112 5.38 -16.32 10.48
C ALA A 112 6.07 -15.20 11.27
N GLU A 113 5.48 -14.00 11.34
CA GLU A 113 6.00 -12.94 12.20
C GLU A 113 5.81 -13.28 13.68
N GLN A 114 4.72 -13.94 14.05
CA GLN A 114 4.45 -14.35 15.42
C GLN A 114 5.44 -15.42 15.89
N SER A 115 5.84 -16.36 15.04
CA SER A 115 6.85 -17.36 15.39
C SER A 115 8.19 -16.72 15.75
N LEU A 116 8.62 -15.69 15.01
CA LEU A 116 9.80 -14.90 15.34
C LEU A 116 9.66 -14.18 16.69
N LYS A 117 8.47 -13.61 16.99
CA LYS A 117 8.21 -12.90 18.25
C LYS A 117 8.26 -13.80 19.47
N THR A 118 7.88 -15.06 19.32
CA THR A 118 7.87 -16.04 20.41
C THR A 118 9.15 -16.86 20.50
N SER A 119 10.07 -16.70 19.54
CA SER A 119 11.35 -17.39 19.54
C SER A 119 12.31 -16.75 20.54
N ASN A 120 13.09 -17.59 21.22
CA ASN A 120 14.21 -17.15 22.06
C ASN A 120 15.55 -17.29 21.34
N ASP A 121 15.56 -17.74 20.08
CA ASP A 121 16.77 -17.83 19.28
C ASP A 121 17.30 -16.42 18.93
N PRO A 122 18.58 -16.12 19.21
CA PRO A 122 19.16 -14.81 18.89
C PRO A 122 19.07 -14.43 17.40
N GLY A 123 19.15 -15.42 16.51
CA GLY A 123 19.00 -15.23 15.07
C GLY A 123 17.58 -14.79 14.71
N ASP A 124 16.56 -15.39 15.33
CA ASP A 124 15.15 -15.01 15.13
C ASP A 124 14.82 -13.63 15.67
N VAL A 125 15.38 -13.26 16.82
CA VAL A 125 15.24 -11.90 17.37
C VAL A 125 15.86 -10.87 16.41
N ALA A 126 17.06 -11.15 15.89
CA ALA A 126 17.71 -10.30 14.90
C ALA A 126 16.89 -10.21 13.59
N ALA A 127 16.33 -11.33 13.13
CA ALA A 127 15.49 -11.38 11.94
C ALA A 127 14.17 -10.61 12.12
N LEU A 128 13.57 -10.64 13.32
CA LEU A 128 12.39 -9.85 13.64
C LEU A 128 12.68 -8.34 13.56
N GLU A 129 13.80 -7.89 14.11
CA GLU A 129 14.21 -6.48 14.02
C GLU A 129 14.51 -6.06 12.58
N LEU A 130 15.19 -6.92 11.81
CA LEU A 130 15.41 -6.70 10.38
C LEU A 130 14.09 -6.64 9.61
N LEU A 131 13.13 -7.50 9.92
CA LEU A 131 11.80 -7.52 9.32
C LEU A 131 11.04 -6.23 9.60
N LYS A 132 11.01 -5.77 10.86
CA LYS A 132 10.37 -4.48 11.23
C LYS A 132 10.96 -3.31 10.47
N LYS A 133 12.30 -3.21 10.44
CA LYS A 133 13.02 -2.16 9.72
C LYS A 133 12.75 -2.21 8.22
N THR A 134 12.77 -3.41 7.64
CA THR A 134 12.50 -3.62 6.21
C THR A 134 11.06 -3.23 5.87
N ASN A 135 10.07 -3.60 6.69
CA ASN A 135 8.68 -3.21 6.52
C ASN A 135 8.49 -1.68 6.60
N GLN A 136 9.18 -1.01 7.53
CA GLN A 136 9.18 0.45 7.63
C GLN A 136 9.75 1.10 6.37
N GLN A 137 10.93 0.66 5.91
CA GLN A 137 11.57 1.17 4.70
C GLN A 137 10.74 0.90 3.44
N TYR A 138 10.13 -0.28 3.34
CA TYR A 138 9.24 -0.63 2.24
C TYR A 138 7.99 0.26 2.21
N ASN A 139 7.37 0.52 3.37
CA ASN A 139 6.23 1.43 3.46
C ASN A 139 6.60 2.86 3.06
N ASN A 140 7.78 3.33 3.49
CA ASN A 140 8.35 4.61 3.08
C ASN A 140 8.52 4.67 1.56
N PHE A 141 9.21 3.68 0.99
CA PHE A 141 9.40 3.54 -0.44
C PHE A 141 8.07 3.57 -1.20
N LYS A 142 7.09 2.77 -0.78
CA LYS A 142 5.76 2.70 -1.42
C LYS A 142 4.91 3.96 -1.25
N THR A 143 5.20 4.78 -0.25
CA THR A 143 4.58 6.11 -0.10
C THR A 143 5.10 7.04 -1.21
N LEU A 144 6.40 6.98 -1.49
CA LEU A 144 7.05 7.85 -2.47
C LEU A 144 7.03 7.30 -3.90
N GLU A 145 6.80 6.00 -4.11
CA GLU A 145 6.92 5.33 -5.41
C GLU A 145 6.13 6.04 -6.53
N LYS A 146 4.92 6.53 -6.24
CA LYS A 146 4.10 7.28 -7.21
C LYS A 146 4.68 8.66 -7.56
N LEU A 147 5.35 9.30 -6.61
CA LEU A 147 6.04 10.58 -6.84
C LEU A 147 7.33 10.39 -7.64
N LEU A 148 7.97 9.22 -7.47
CA LEU A 148 9.23 8.85 -8.12
C LEU A 148 9.05 8.29 -9.54
N THR A 149 7.83 7.89 -9.91
CA THR A 149 7.47 7.34 -11.24
C THR A 149 7.02 8.42 -12.24
N ARG A 150 7.55 9.65 -12.12
CA ARG A 150 7.19 10.78 -13.00
C ARG A 150 7.80 10.64 -14.40
N PRO A 151 7.17 11.25 -15.44
CA PRO A 151 7.68 11.24 -16.81
C PRO A 151 9.12 11.78 -16.91
N ALA A 152 9.86 11.29 -17.90
CA ALA A 152 11.22 11.76 -18.18
C ALA A 152 11.25 13.30 -18.35
N GLY A 153 12.09 13.97 -17.57
CA GLY A 153 12.25 15.44 -17.60
C GLY A 153 11.67 16.19 -16.39
N ALA A 154 10.87 15.54 -15.54
CA ALA A 154 10.52 16.11 -14.25
C ALA A 154 11.76 16.17 -13.33
N ARG A 155 12.01 17.31 -12.66
CA ARG A 155 13.03 17.40 -11.62
C ARG A 155 12.80 16.29 -10.59
N ALA A 156 13.89 15.66 -10.13
CA ALA A 156 13.88 14.60 -9.13
C ALA A 156 13.44 15.09 -7.73
N ASP A 157 13.06 16.36 -7.61
CA ASP A 157 12.71 17.01 -6.36
C ASP A 157 11.27 16.67 -5.95
N ILE A 158 11.14 16.08 -4.77
CA ILE A 158 9.86 15.87 -4.11
C ILE A 158 9.47 17.20 -3.46
N THR A 159 8.49 17.89 -4.04
CA THR A 159 7.95 19.13 -3.44
C THR A 159 7.28 18.83 -2.08
N PRO A 160 7.30 19.77 -1.12
CA PRO A 160 6.59 19.60 0.16
C PRO A 160 5.09 19.29 0.00
N ALA A 161 4.43 19.88 -1.01
CA ALA A 161 3.03 19.61 -1.35
C ALA A 161 2.82 18.20 -1.92
N GLY A 162 3.71 17.76 -2.80
CA GLY A 162 3.70 16.39 -3.34
C GLY A 162 3.90 15.34 -2.24
N LEU A 163 4.83 15.60 -1.31
CA LEU A 163 5.08 14.73 -0.17
C LEU A 163 3.86 14.63 0.74
N TRP A 164 3.27 15.77 1.11
CA TRP A 164 2.05 15.84 1.93
C TRP A 164 0.89 15.07 1.28
N SER A 165 0.67 15.27 -0.02
CA SER A 165 -0.37 14.56 -0.76
C SER A 165 -0.14 13.05 -0.78
N ALA A 166 1.10 12.60 -0.98
CA ALA A 166 1.42 11.17 -1.02
C ALA A 166 1.26 10.49 0.35
N VAL A 167 1.69 11.15 1.42
CA VAL A 167 1.51 10.68 2.79
C VAL A 167 0.03 10.56 3.15
N ASN A 168 -0.78 11.58 2.82
CA ASN A 168 -2.23 11.56 3.07
C ASN A 168 -2.94 10.48 2.25
N ALA A 169 -2.60 10.33 0.97
CA ALA A 169 -3.15 9.28 0.11
C ALA A 169 -2.80 7.87 0.61
N ARG A 170 -1.65 7.72 1.29
CA ARG A 170 -1.22 6.46 1.92
C ARG A 170 -1.92 6.21 3.26
N GLY A 171 -2.33 7.27 3.95
CA GLY A 171 -3.07 7.22 5.21
C GLY A 171 -2.29 6.53 6.34
N PRO A 172 -2.88 5.57 7.06
CA PRO A 172 -2.24 4.94 8.23
C PRO A 172 -0.98 4.15 7.89
N LYS A 173 -0.79 3.77 6.62
CA LYS A 173 0.37 3.01 6.14
C LYS A 173 1.61 3.87 5.87
N ALA A 174 1.48 5.20 5.86
CA ALA A 174 2.66 6.07 5.88
C ALA A 174 3.31 5.93 7.27
N THR A 175 4.63 6.10 7.36
CA THR A 175 5.29 6.13 8.67
C THR A 175 5.13 7.48 9.34
N GLN A 176 5.34 7.49 10.65
CA GLN A 176 5.27 8.72 11.43
C GLN A 176 6.35 9.73 11.00
N GLU A 177 7.56 9.25 10.74
CA GLU A 177 8.68 10.05 10.23
C GLU A 177 8.30 10.83 8.97
N TYR A 178 7.64 10.19 7.99
CA TYR A 178 7.21 10.87 6.78
C TYR A 178 6.02 11.80 7.00
N ARG A 179 5.12 11.48 7.92
CA ARG A 179 4.06 12.41 8.35
C ARG A 179 4.66 13.68 8.94
N ASP A 180 5.63 13.54 9.82
CA ASP A 180 6.27 14.67 10.48
C ASP A 180 7.14 15.46 9.51
N LEU A 181 7.91 14.79 8.64
CA LEU A 181 8.66 15.45 7.57
C LEU A 181 7.74 16.21 6.62
N ALA A 182 6.59 15.65 6.25
CA ALA A 182 5.63 16.31 5.38
C ALA A 182 4.98 17.52 6.07
N LYS A 183 4.67 17.44 7.37
CA LYS A 183 4.20 18.59 8.17
C LYS A 183 5.26 19.69 8.25
N ILE A 184 6.50 19.34 8.59
CA ILE A 184 7.61 20.30 8.69
C ILE A 184 7.84 20.96 7.32
N GLY A 185 7.83 20.19 6.23
CA GLY A 185 7.93 20.74 4.88
C GLY A 185 6.80 21.71 4.54
N GLN A 186 5.57 21.44 4.98
CA GLN A 186 4.43 22.36 4.83
C GLN A 186 4.50 23.61 5.72
N THR A 187 5.15 23.53 6.88
CA THR A 187 5.22 24.64 7.83
C THR A 187 6.44 25.53 7.58
N VAL A 188 7.58 24.94 7.21
CA VAL A 188 8.89 25.62 7.13
C VAL A 188 9.27 25.98 5.70
N LEU A 189 8.99 25.09 4.74
CA LEU A 189 9.41 25.22 3.34
C LEU A 189 8.27 25.60 2.41
N LYS A 190 7.09 25.92 2.96
CA LYS A 190 6.01 26.55 2.21
C LYS A 190 6.35 28.02 2.02
N ASP A 191 7.39 28.26 1.22
CA ASP A 191 7.54 29.54 0.56
C ASP A 191 6.31 29.73 -0.33
N PRO A 192 5.67 30.91 -0.32
CA PRO A 192 4.84 31.31 -1.44
C PRO A 192 5.83 31.45 -2.59
N ILE A 193 6.03 30.39 -3.36
CA ILE A 193 6.35 30.56 -4.77
C ILE A 193 4.96 30.64 -5.39
N PRO A 194 4.39 31.85 -5.61
CA PRO A 194 3.25 31.94 -6.52
C PRO A 194 3.71 31.29 -7.81
N ASP A 195 2.88 30.41 -8.36
CA ASP A 195 2.96 30.08 -9.78
C ASP A 195 2.99 31.41 -10.53
N SER A 196 4.17 31.83 -11.00
CA SER A 196 4.37 33.04 -11.79
C SER A 196 3.71 32.95 -13.18
N GLY A 197 2.88 31.93 -13.42
CA GLY A 197 2.00 31.79 -14.58
C GLY A 197 0.50 32.01 -14.31
N THR A 198 0.05 32.14 -13.05
CA THR A 198 -1.39 32.18 -12.73
C THR A 198 -1.99 33.60 -12.60
N PRO A 199 -1.27 34.66 -12.16
CA PRO A 199 -1.83 36.01 -12.14
C PRO A 199 -2.18 36.51 -13.55
N GLY A 200 -1.32 36.21 -14.53
CA GLY A 200 -1.53 36.61 -15.92
C GLY A 200 -2.72 35.92 -16.58
N ARG A 201 -3.07 34.69 -16.18
CA ARG A 201 -4.21 33.93 -16.75
C ARG A 201 -5.56 34.40 -16.21
N MET A 202 -5.65 34.76 -14.92
CA MET A 202 -6.87 35.36 -14.37
C MET A 202 -7.06 36.82 -14.80
N LEU A 203 -5.98 37.60 -14.89
CA LEU A 203 -6.06 38.96 -15.43
C LEU A 203 -6.37 38.98 -16.93
N SER A 204 -5.82 38.05 -17.72
CA SER A 204 -6.18 37.95 -19.15
C SER A 204 -7.60 37.41 -19.38
N MET A 205 -8.12 36.50 -18.55
CA MET A 205 -9.55 36.14 -18.60
C MET A 205 -10.48 37.27 -18.15
N GLY A 206 -10.03 38.15 -17.24
CA GLY A 206 -10.77 39.34 -16.83
C GLY A 206 -10.75 40.47 -17.86
N LEU A 207 -9.65 40.64 -18.61
CA LEU A 207 -9.49 41.71 -19.60
C LEU A 207 -9.99 41.34 -21.01
N LEU A 208 -10.02 40.06 -21.40
CA LEU A 208 -10.51 39.59 -22.70
C LEU A 208 -11.97 39.10 -22.69
N GLY A 209 -12.62 39.09 -21.52
CA GLY A 209 -14.04 38.68 -21.36
C GLY A 209 -15.04 39.84 -21.30
N GLY A 210 -14.62 41.07 -21.59
CA GLY A 210 -15.50 42.24 -21.59
C GLY A 210 -16.23 42.41 -22.93
N GLY A 211 -17.53 42.12 -22.96
CA GLY A 211 -18.43 42.61 -24.01
C GLY A 211 -19.72 41.81 -24.16
N GLY A 212 -20.82 42.29 -23.58
CA GLY A 212 -22.13 41.64 -23.79
C GLY A 212 -23.31 42.21 -22.99
N VAL A 213 -23.68 43.46 -23.26
CA VAL A 213 -25.06 44.02 -23.22
C VAL A 213 -25.87 43.88 -21.92
N VAL A 214 -25.95 45.00 -21.18
CA VAL A 214 -26.98 45.26 -20.18
C VAL A 214 -28.19 45.90 -20.89
N THR A 215 -29.18 45.09 -21.26
CA THR A 215 -30.54 45.50 -21.65
C THR A 215 -31.47 44.43 -21.08
N GLY A 216 -32.24 44.66 -20.01
CA GLY A 216 -33.41 45.53 -19.96
C GLY A 216 -34.59 44.65 -19.52
N GLY A 217 -35.19 44.94 -18.36
CA GLY A 217 -36.32 44.17 -17.84
C GLY A 217 -36.67 44.49 -16.37
N LEU A 218 -37.14 45.71 -16.12
CA LEU A 218 -38.08 46.01 -15.03
C LEU A 218 -39.42 45.28 -15.39
N ILE A 219 -40.32 44.81 -14.50
CA ILE A 219 -41.05 45.44 -13.39
C ILE A 219 -41.75 44.31 -12.52
N PRO A 220 -42.65 44.54 -11.51
CA PRO A 220 -42.40 44.43 -10.05
C PRO A 220 -43.43 43.60 -9.22
N THR A 221 -43.39 43.74 -7.87
CA THR A 221 -44.44 43.46 -6.83
C THR A 221 -44.80 41.99 -6.54
N LEU A 222 -45.17 41.49 -5.33
CA LEU A 222 -45.68 42.02 -4.04
C LEU A 222 -45.64 40.87 -2.97
N ALA A 223 -45.57 41.22 -1.66
CA ALA A 223 -45.97 40.47 -0.43
C ALA A 223 -44.86 40.53 0.67
N THR A 224 -44.83 41.52 1.58
CA THR A 224 -45.50 41.58 2.91
C THR A 224 -45.48 40.26 3.69
N ILE A 225 -44.83 40.22 4.87
CA ILE A 225 -45.27 39.90 6.27
C ILE A 225 -44.00 40.11 7.16
N ALA A 226 -43.93 40.63 8.38
CA ALA A 226 -44.82 41.16 9.41
C ALA A 226 -44.03 42.22 10.22
#